data_AF-A0A7Y4B779-F1
#
_entry.id   AF-A0A7Y4B779-F1
#
_cell.length_a   1.000
_cell.length_b   1.000
_cell.length_c   1.000
_cell.angle_alpha   90.00
_cell.angle_beta   90.00
_cell.angle_gamma   90.00
#
_symmetry.space_group_name_H-M   'P 1'
#
loop_
_entity.id
_entity.type
_entity.pdbx_description
1 polymer ?
#
loop_
_entity_poly.entity_id
_entity_poly.type
_entity_poly.pdbx_seq_one_letter_code
_entity_poly.pdbx_strand_id
1 'polypeptide(L)'
;MSVQYQGQSMSVYRLAQLTGYPMTSLYRAYHKGLRTGEELLAEATKHLVTYQGKVMTARQLCAATDTSYRRVLRRLKAGVPAEKAVKDNVDRRGTNCASKLSPSEVLRIYELLFTKQVCQHTLAEEYGVHQSTISDIWRHKRWGWLTAPLRYQLEGKASYE
;
A
#
# COMPACT_ATOMS: atom_id res chain seq x y z
N MET A 1 36.45 4.03 10.20
CA MET A 1 35.57 3.68 11.32
C MET A 1 35.53 2.15 11.47
N SER A 2 36.23 1.60 12.45
CA SER A 2 36.23 0.17 12.77
C SER A 2 35.31 -0.10 13.96
N VAL A 3 34.63 -1.24 13.91
CA VAL A 3 33.63 -1.71 14.87
C VAL A 3 33.92 -3.18 15.15
N GLN A 4 33.80 -3.59 16.41
CA GLN A 4 33.93 -5.00 16.79
C GLN A 4 32.58 -5.70 16.64
N TYR A 5 32.51 -6.76 15.83
CA TYR A 5 31.32 -7.58 15.65
C TYR A 5 31.71 -9.05 15.58
N GLN A 6 31.11 -9.89 16.43
CA GLN A 6 31.43 -11.33 16.55
C GLN A 6 32.94 -11.61 16.72
N GLY A 7 33.63 -10.77 17.50
CA GLY A 7 35.07 -10.91 17.76
C GLY A 7 35.99 -10.46 16.62
N GLN A 8 35.44 -9.95 15.51
CA GLN A 8 36.21 -9.41 14.39
C GLN A 8 36.08 -7.89 14.28
N SER A 9 37.21 -7.22 14.02
CA SER A 9 37.21 -5.80 13.70
C SER A 9 36.86 -5.59 12.24
N MET A 10 35.76 -4.92 11.96
CA MET A 10 35.32 -4.62 10.59
C MET A 10 34.82 -3.20 10.44
N SER A 11 34.73 -2.72 9.20
CA SER A 11 34.18 -1.40 8.93
C SER A 11 32.66 -1.40 9.09
N VAL A 12 32.09 -0.24 9.46
CA VAL A 12 30.63 -0.03 9.48
C VAL A 12 29.99 -0.39 8.13
N TYR A 13 30.70 -0.13 7.03
CA TYR A 13 30.31 -0.50 5.68
C TYR A 13 30.16 -2.03 5.53
N ARG A 14 31.19 -2.80 5.94
CA ARG A 14 31.17 -4.26 5.84
C ARG A 14 30.08 -4.87 6.73
N LEU A 15 29.86 -4.29 7.91
CA LEU A 15 28.75 -4.66 8.79
C LEU A 15 27.39 -4.46 8.10
N ALA A 16 27.20 -3.33 7.40
CA ALA A 16 25.97 -3.05 6.66
C ALA A 16 25.71 -4.08 5.56
N GLN A 17 26.75 -4.45 4.79
CA GLN A 17 26.65 -5.45 3.74
C GLN A 17 26.29 -6.84 4.26
N LEU A 18 26.90 -7.26 5.37
CA LEU A 18 26.65 -8.58 5.97
C LEU A 18 25.25 -8.70 6.57
N THR A 19 24.78 -7.63 7.22
CA THR A 19 23.51 -7.66 7.96
C THR A 19 22.32 -7.22 7.11
N GLY A 20 22.56 -6.54 5.99
CA GLY A 20 21.52 -5.95 5.15
C GLY A 20 20.89 -4.68 5.73
N TYR A 21 21.51 -4.07 6.75
CA TYR A 21 20.99 -2.88 7.42
C TYR A 21 21.34 -1.60 6.65
N PRO A 22 20.48 -0.57 6.69
CA PRO A 22 20.79 0.72 6.06
C PRO A 22 22.03 1.36 6.68
N MET A 23 23.02 1.61 5.83
CA MET A 23 24.30 2.17 6.23
C MET A 23 24.17 3.51 6.96
N THR A 24 23.21 4.34 6.56
CA THR A 24 22.91 5.63 7.20
C THR A 24 22.47 5.49 8.66
N SER A 25 21.72 4.43 9.00
CA SER A 25 21.31 4.14 10.37
C SER A 25 22.50 3.71 11.22
N LEU A 26 23.37 2.86 10.69
CA LEU A 26 24.58 2.41 11.38
C LEU A 26 25.57 3.58 11.61
N TYR A 27 25.78 4.44 10.62
CA TYR A 27 26.61 5.64 10.80
C TYR A 27 26.05 6.59 11.86
N ARG A 28 24.73 6.80 11.92
CA ARG A 28 24.11 7.61 12.97
C ARG A 28 24.38 7.06 14.36
N ALA A 29 24.25 5.74 14.56
CA ALA A 29 24.57 5.09 15.81
C ALA A 29 26.06 5.18 16.17
N TYR A 30 26.96 5.06 15.18
CA TYR A 30 28.40 5.25 15.37
C TYR A 30 28.75 6.68 15.82
N HIS A 31 28.13 7.69 15.22
CA HIS A 31 28.32 9.10 15.59
C HIS A 31 27.77 9.44 16.98
N LYS A 32 26.86 8.63 17.54
CA LYS A 32 26.47 8.74 18.95
C LYS A 32 27.53 8.21 19.93
N GLY A 33 28.60 7.60 19.42
CA GLY A 33 29.72 7.08 20.22
C GLY A 33 29.73 5.56 20.40
N LEU A 34 28.76 4.83 19.86
CA LEU A 34 28.70 3.37 19.94
C LEU A 34 29.80 2.73 19.08
N ARG A 35 30.56 1.79 19.65
CA ARG A 35 31.71 1.14 19.00
C ARG A 35 31.59 -0.38 18.84
N THR A 36 30.59 -0.97 19.48
CA THR A 36 30.28 -2.40 19.38
C THR A 36 29.20 -2.64 18.33
N GLY A 37 29.41 -3.62 17.46
CA GLY A 37 28.52 -3.91 16.33
C GLY A 37 27.12 -4.32 16.77
N GLU A 38 26.99 -5.04 17.88
CA GLU A 38 25.69 -5.43 18.44
C GLU A 38 24.88 -4.23 18.94
N GLU A 39 25.53 -3.32 19.67
CA GLU A 39 24.91 -2.07 20.14
C GLU A 39 24.49 -1.17 18.97
N LEU A 40 25.33 -1.11 17.94
CA LEU A 40 25.06 -0.40 16.70
C LEU A 40 23.79 -0.92 16.01
N LEU A 41 23.63 -2.24 15.95
CA LEU A 41 22.44 -2.87 15.38
C LEU A 41 21.21 -2.61 16.26
N ALA A 42 21.32 -2.75 17.59
CA ALA A 42 20.23 -2.50 18.52
C ALA A 42 19.73 -1.05 18.52
N GLU A 43 20.63 -0.08 18.32
CA GLU A 43 20.25 1.32 18.19
C GLU A 43 19.63 1.61 16.81
N ALA A 44 20.16 0.98 15.76
CA ALA A 44 19.64 1.14 14.40
C ALA A 44 18.24 0.53 14.23
N THR A 45 17.95 -0.62 14.83
CA THR A 45 16.64 -1.30 14.72
C THR A 45 15.46 -0.46 15.19
N LYS A 46 15.66 0.48 16.14
CA LYS A 46 14.60 1.34 16.71
C LYS A 46 13.76 2.10 15.67
N HIS A 47 14.34 2.42 14.52
CA HIS A 47 13.67 3.19 13.46
C HIS A 47 13.53 2.43 12.15
N LEU A 48 13.96 1.17 12.13
CA LEU A 48 13.94 0.33 10.95
C LEU A 48 12.70 -0.54 10.93
N VAL A 49 12.33 -0.92 9.71
CA VAL A 49 11.12 -1.66 9.43
C VAL A 49 11.47 -2.77 8.46
N THR A 50 11.02 -3.98 8.74
CA THR A 50 11.18 -5.12 7.85
C THR A 50 10.03 -5.16 6.85
N TYR A 51 10.34 -5.17 5.56
CA TYR A 51 9.38 -5.28 4.47
C TYR A 51 9.93 -6.25 3.41
N GLN A 52 9.16 -7.28 3.07
CA GLN A 52 9.57 -8.33 2.11
C GLN A 52 10.94 -8.94 2.45
N GLY A 53 11.21 -9.18 3.74
CA GLY A 53 12.49 -9.73 4.21
C GLY A 53 13.68 -8.76 4.19
N LYS A 54 13.50 -7.52 3.73
CA LYS A 54 14.54 -6.49 3.74
C LYS A 54 14.31 -5.48 4.86
N VAL A 55 15.38 -5.12 5.57
CA VAL A 55 15.35 -4.09 6.60
C VAL A 55 15.58 -2.73 5.96
N MET A 56 14.61 -1.82 6.07
CA MET A 56 14.70 -0.50 5.46
C MET A 56 14.07 0.57 6.34
N THR A 57 14.40 1.83 6.04
CA THR A 57 13.77 2.97 6.73
C THR A 57 12.34 3.18 6.22
N ALA A 58 11.47 3.76 7.03
CA ALA A 58 10.11 4.12 6.60
C ALA A 58 10.11 5.02 5.35
N ARG A 59 11.15 5.85 5.17
CA ARG A 59 11.30 6.72 4.00
C ARG A 59 11.67 5.95 2.73
N GLN A 60 12.59 4.98 2.84
CA GLN A 60 12.92 4.07 1.74
C GLN A 60 11.73 3.20 1.35
N LEU A 61 10.99 2.71 2.34
CA LEU A 61 9.75 1.95 2.12
C LEU A 61 8.72 2.77 1.35
N CYS A 62 8.51 4.04 1.71
CA CYS A 62 7.60 4.93 0.98
C CYS A 62 8.06 5.17 -0.46
N ALA A 63 9.37 5.37 -0.68
CA ALA A 63 9.93 5.54 -2.01
C ALA A 63 9.77 4.29 -2.89
N ALA A 64 9.90 3.09 -2.30
CA ALA A 64 9.75 1.83 -3.02
C ALA A 64 8.30 1.49 -3.36
N THR A 65 7.34 2.03 -2.61
CA THR A 65 5.92 1.63 -2.69
C THR A 65 5.02 2.77 -3.16
N ASP A 66 5.62 3.89 -3.57
CA ASP A 66 4.95 5.14 -3.95
C ASP A 66 3.82 5.56 -2.98
N THR A 67 4.06 5.36 -1.67
CA THR A 67 3.06 5.59 -0.62
C THR A 67 3.41 6.80 0.23
N SER A 68 2.40 7.50 0.76
CA SER A 68 2.59 8.68 1.61
C SER A 68 3.32 8.38 2.93
N TYR A 69 4.44 9.07 3.16
CA TYR A 69 5.25 8.97 4.39
C TYR A 69 4.46 9.21 5.68
N ARG A 70 3.63 10.27 5.73
CA ARG A 70 2.86 10.60 6.93
C ARG A 70 1.89 9.47 7.32
N ARG A 71 1.28 8.82 6.33
CA ARG A 71 0.30 7.74 6.54
C ARG A 71 0.97 6.47 7.06
N VAL A 72 2.05 6.06 6.41
CA VAL A 72 2.85 4.89 6.81
C VAL A 72 3.36 5.10 8.23
N LEU A 73 3.95 6.27 8.53
CA LEU A 73 4.49 6.56 9.86
C LEU A 73 3.42 6.48 10.96
N ARG A 74 2.22 7.02 10.71
CA ARG A 74 1.10 6.94 11.65
C ARG A 74 0.72 5.48 11.95
N ARG A 75 0.68 4.62 10.92
CA ARG A 75 0.31 3.20 11.07
C ARG A 75 1.40 2.39 11.77
N LEU A 76 2.66 2.63 11.45
CA LEU A 76 3.79 1.99 12.14
C LEU A 76 3.82 2.35 13.63
N LYS A 77 3.55 3.62 13.98
CA LYS A 77 3.41 4.05 15.38
C LYS A 77 2.25 3.37 16.12
N ALA A 78 1.22 2.93 15.38
CA ALA A 78 0.10 2.17 15.93
C ALA A 78 0.38 0.65 16.00
N GLY A 79 1.61 0.20 15.70
CA GLY A 79 2.00 -1.21 15.74
C GLY A 79 1.55 -2.04 14.53
N VAL A 80 1.05 -1.39 13.47
CA VAL A 80 0.62 -2.10 12.26
C VAL A 80 1.88 -2.59 11.50
N PRO A 81 1.93 -3.86 11.06
CA PRO A 81 3.06 -4.39 10.32
C PRO A 81 3.26 -3.64 9.00
N ALA A 82 4.52 -3.53 8.57
CA ALA A 82 4.94 -2.75 7.40
C ALA A 82 4.14 -3.04 6.14
N GLU A 83 3.89 -4.32 5.86
CA GLU A 83 3.15 -4.77 4.67
C GLU A 83 1.72 -4.23 4.63
N LYS A 84 1.05 -4.23 5.78
CA LYS A 84 -0.30 -3.69 5.93
C LYS A 84 -0.29 -2.17 6.03
N ALA A 85 0.81 -1.58 6.53
CA ALA A 85 0.98 -0.14 6.59
C ALA A 85 1.10 0.49 5.18
N VAL A 86 1.85 -0.18 4.30
CA VAL A 86 2.02 0.17 2.88
C VAL A 86 0.75 -0.08 2.09
N LYS A 87 0.09 -1.26 2.26
CA LYS A 87 -1.13 -1.59 1.52
C LYS A 87 -2.13 -0.43 1.63
N ASP A 88 -2.37 0.15 0.46
CA ASP A 88 -2.85 1.50 0.34
C ASP A 88 -4.38 1.61 0.41
N ASN A 89 -4.86 2.85 0.51
CA ASN A 89 -6.01 3.38 -0.24
C ASN A 89 -7.25 2.52 -0.48
N VAL A 90 -7.75 1.83 0.55
CA VAL A 90 -9.19 1.63 0.57
C VAL A 90 -9.79 3.00 0.86
N ASP A 91 -10.21 3.69 -0.20
CA ASP A 91 -11.14 4.80 -0.09
C ASP A 91 -12.29 4.28 0.81
N ARG A 92 -12.47 4.88 1.99
CA ARG A 92 -13.45 4.36 2.97
C ARG A 92 -14.88 4.37 2.39
N ARG A 93 -15.07 5.12 1.31
CA ARG A 93 -16.29 5.18 0.53
C ARG A 93 -16.52 3.82 -0.13
N GLY A 94 -17.64 3.16 0.22
CA GLY A 94 -18.03 1.89 -0.38
C GLY A 94 -17.40 0.63 0.23
N THR A 95 -16.61 0.76 1.30
CA THR A 95 -16.14 -0.38 2.12
C THR A 95 -16.70 -0.32 3.53
N ASN A 96 -17.88 0.29 3.68
CA ASN A 96 -18.67 0.13 4.88
C ASN A 96 -19.29 -1.27 4.89
N CYS A 97 -19.26 -1.92 6.05
CA CYS A 97 -19.87 -3.25 6.29
C CYS A 97 -21.38 -3.31 5.98
N ALA A 98 -22.03 -2.16 5.80
CA ALA A 98 -23.43 -2.05 5.46
C ALA A 98 -23.71 -2.15 3.93
N SER A 99 -22.70 -2.01 3.08
CA SER A 99 -22.90 -2.11 1.62
C SER A 99 -22.81 -3.56 1.15
N LYS A 100 -23.81 -4.00 0.38
CA LYS A 100 -23.84 -5.34 -0.22
C LYS A 100 -22.85 -5.53 -1.38
N LEU A 101 -22.44 -4.44 -2.02
CA LEU A 101 -21.57 -4.45 -3.20
C LEU A 101 -20.19 -3.92 -2.83
N SER A 102 -19.16 -4.64 -3.24
CA SER A 102 -17.76 -4.19 -3.18
C SER A 102 -17.41 -3.24 -4.33
N PRO A 103 -16.38 -2.40 -4.18
CA PRO A 103 -15.91 -1.53 -5.27
C PRO A 103 -15.57 -2.30 -6.55
N SER A 104 -14.94 -3.48 -6.43
CA SER A 104 -14.60 -4.35 -7.57
C SER A 104 -15.82 -4.86 -8.31
N GLU A 105 -16.89 -5.24 -7.59
CA GLU A 105 -18.13 -5.71 -8.21
C GLU A 105 -18.85 -4.57 -8.94
N VAL A 106 -18.85 -3.36 -8.36
CA VAL A 106 -19.46 -2.19 -9.00
C VAL A 106 -18.76 -1.85 -10.33
N LEU A 107 -17.43 -1.95 -10.39
CA LEU A 107 -16.68 -1.76 -11.64
C LEU A 107 -17.09 -2.79 -12.69
N ARG A 108 -17.18 -4.08 -12.31
CA ARG A 108 -17.60 -5.16 -13.21
C ARG A 108 -19.04 -4.97 -13.73
N ILE A 109 -19.98 -4.63 -12.85
CA ILE A 109 -21.36 -4.30 -13.23
C ILE A 109 -21.36 -3.16 -14.25
N TYR A 110 -20.56 -2.12 -14.02
CA TYR A 110 -20.52 -0.95 -14.90
C TYR A 110 -19.96 -1.30 -16.30
N GLU A 111 -18.90 -2.10 -16.38
CA GLU A 111 -18.32 -2.58 -17.65
C GLU A 111 -19.31 -3.43 -18.46
N LEU A 112 -20.03 -4.34 -17.80
CA LEU A 112 -21.05 -5.19 -18.44
C LEU A 112 -22.24 -4.37 -18.97
N LEU A 113 -22.64 -3.32 -18.26
CA LEU A 113 -23.65 -2.38 -18.73
C LEU A 113 -23.16 -1.53 -19.89
N PHE A 114 -21.91 -1.06 -19.85
CA PHE A 114 -21.33 -0.22 -20.89
C PHE A 114 -21.19 -0.99 -22.21
N THR A 115 -20.74 -2.24 -22.14
CA THR A 115 -20.61 -3.15 -23.30
C THR A 115 -21.96 -3.71 -23.78
N LYS A 116 -23.07 -3.40 -23.09
CA LYS A 116 -24.44 -3.84 -23.39
C LYS A 116 -24.60 -5.36 -23.47
N GLN A 117 -23.74 -6.13 -22.80
CA GLN A 117 -23.79 -7.59 -22.81
C GLN A 117 -24.94 -8.14 -21.97
N VAL A 118 -25.29 -7.46 -20.87
CA VAL A 118 -26.25 -7.96 -19.88
C VAL A 118 -27.26 -6.87 -19.50
N CYS A 119 -28.52 -7.27 -19.32
CA CYS A 119 -29.59 -6.40 -18.88
C CYS A 119 -29.46 -6.07 -17.38
N GLN A 120 -29.91 -4.87 -16.99
CA GLN A 120 -29.88 -4.40 -15.60
C GLN A 120 -30.65 -5.32 -14.64
N HIS A 121 -31.73 -5.96 -15.10
CA HIS A 121 -32.51 -6.90 -14.29
C HIS A 121 -31.71 -8.16 -13.93
N THR A 122 -31.03 -8.76 -14.91
CA THR A 122 -30.22 -9.97 -14.72
C THR A 122 -29.08 -9.73 -13.73
N LEU A 123 -28.41 -8.58 -13.84
CA LEU A 123 -27.38 -8.18 -12.88
C LEU A 123 -27.97 -7.93 -11.46
N ALA A 124 -29.22 -7.47 -11.37
CA ALA A 124 -29.87 -7.23 -10.09
C ALA A 124 -30.08 -8.54 -9.32
N GLU A 125 -30.53 -9.57 -10.04
CA GLU A 125 -30.72 -10.91 -9.51
C GLU A 125 -29.38 -11.57 -9.13
N GLU A 126 -28.38 -11.50 -10.02
CA GLU A 126 -27.06 -12.09 -9.80
C GLU A 126 -26.37 -11.55 -8.54
N TYR A 127 -26.42 -10.23 -8.35
CA TYR A 127 -25.77 -9.57 -7.20
C TYR A 127 -26.70 -9.37 -5.99
N GLY A 128 -27.95 -9.85 -6.05
CA GLY A 128 -28.91 -9.76 -4.94
C GLY A 128 -29.24 -8.32 -4.50
N VAL A 129 -29.28 -7.40 -5.46
CA VAL A 129 -29.58 -5.97 -5.27
C VAL A 129 -30.82 -5.57 -6.08
N HIS A 130 -31.52 -4.53 -5.66
CA HIS A 130 -32.67 -4.03 -6.43
C HIS A 130 -32.20 -3.39 -7.75
N GLN A 131 -32.94 -3.55 -8.85
CA GLN A 131 -32.59 -3.01 -10.18
C GLN A 131 -32.35 -1.49 -10.15
N SER A 132 -33.06 -0.74 -9.31
CA SER A 132 -32.81 0.70 -9.11
C SER A 132 -31.38 1.00 -8.63
N THR A 133 -30.77 0.12 -7.84
CA THR A 133 -29.37 0.25 -7.40
C THR A 133 -28.43 0.22 -8.58
N ILE A 134 -28.68 -0.67 -9.54
CA ILE A 134 -27.88 -0.79 -10.76
C ILE A 134 -28.11 0.42 -11.66
N SER A 135 -29.36 0.87 -11.78
CA SER A 135 -29.67 2.09 -12.50
C SER A 135 -29.00 3.34 -11.89
N ASP A 136 -28.88 3.41 -10.57
CA ASP A 136 -28.23 4.54 -9.89
C ASP A 136 -26.70 4.49 -10.02
N ILE A 137 -26.12 3.28 -10.07
CA ILE A 137 -24.70 3.07 -10.40
C ILE A 137 -24.42 3.55 -11.83
N TRP A 138 -25.27 3.17 -12.80
CA TRP A 138 -25.15 3.57 -14.20
C TRP A 138 -25.18 5.10 -14.37
N ARG A 139 -26.09 5.77 -13.65
CA ARG A 139 -26.22 7.25 -13.66
C ARG A 139 -25.19 7.97 -12.79
N HIS A 140 -24.21 7.28 -12.22
CA HIS A 140 -23.22 7.82 -11.29
C HIS A 140 -23.79 8.42 -9.99
N LYS A 141 -25.11 8.25 -9.72
CA LYS A 141 -25.74 8.74 -8.48
C LYS A 141 -25.21 7.98 -7.27
N ARG A 142 -24.99 6.67 -7.43
CA ARG A 142 -24.28 5.84 -6.45
C ARG A 142 -22.92 5.48 -7.02
N TRP A 143 -21.89 5.56 -6.19
CA TRP A 143 -20.51 5.24 -6.58
C TRP A 143 -19.95 6.10 -7.73
N GLY A 144 -20.47 7.31 -7.94
CA GLY A 144 -20.04 8.19 -9.04
C GLY A 144 -18.55 8.52 -9.03
N TRP A 145 -17.94 8.64 -7.85
CA TRP A 145 -16.48 8.84 -7.70
C TRP A 145 -15.65 7.66 -8.26
N LEU A 146 -16.24 6.46 -8.31
CA LEU A 146 -15.62 5.24 -8.83
C LEU A 146 -15.95 5.02 -10.31
N THR A 147 -17.21 5.25 -10.70
CA THR A 147 -17.70 4.96 -12.06
C THR A 147 -17.47 6.08 -13.06
N ALA A 148 -17.38 7.35 -12.64
CA ALA A 148 -17.15 8.47 -13.56
C ALA A 148 -15.75 8.44 -14.22
N PRO A 149 -14.64 8.19 -13.49
CA PRO A 149 -13.34 8.02 -14.12
C PRO A 149 -13.28 6.82 -15.07
N LEU A 150 -13.93 5.71 -14.70
CA LEU A 150 -14.01 4.50 -15.53
C LEU A 150 -14.72 4.78 -16.86
N ARG A 151 -15.83 5.51 -16.85
CA ARG A 151 -16.56 5.87 -18.06
C ARG A 151 -15.68 6.62 -19.06
N TYR A 152 -14.93 7.61 -18.59
CA TYR A 152 -13.99 8.35 -19.45
C TYR A 152 -12.92 7.44 -20.08
N GLN A 153 -12.40 6.47 -19.31
CA GLN A 153 -11.45 5.49 -19.82
C GLN A 153 -12.05 4.56 -20.87
N LEU A 154 -13.31 4.13 -20.69
CA LEU A 154 -14.00 3.26 -21.64
C LEU A 154 -14.39 3.99 -22.93
N GLU A 155 -14.92 5.22 -22.82
CA GLU A 155 -15.21 6.08 -23.97
C GLU A 155 -13.93 6.41 -24.77
N GLY A 156 -12.82 6.67 -24.07
CA GLY A 156 -11.53 6.91 -24.69
C GLY A 156 -10.88 5.68 -25.33
N LYS A 157 -11.30 4.45 -24.99
CA LYS A 157 -10.86 3.23 -25.69
C LYS A 157 -11.69 2.97 -26.94
N ALA A 158 -13.00 3.17 -26.85
CA ALA A 158 -13.94 3.00 -27.95
C ALA A 158 -13.71 3.98 -29.12
N SER A 159 -12.95 5.06 -28.92
CA SER A 159 -12.61 6.04 -29.96
C SER A 159 -11.36 5.69 -30.76
N TYR A 160 -10.59 4.67 -30.35
CA TYR A 160 -9.38 4.21 -31.06
C TYR A 160 -9.55 2.83 -31.73
N GLU A 161 -10.73 2.21 -31.60
CA GLU A 161 -11.17 1.00 -32.32
C GLU A 161 -12.07 1.36 -33.50
#